data_AF-A0A939U6D3-F1
#
_entry.id   AF-A0A939U6D3-F1
#
_cell.length_a   1.000
_cell.length_b   1.000
_cell.length_c   1.000
_cell.angle_alpha   90.00
_cell.angle_beta   90.00
_cell.angle_gamma   90.00
#
_symmetry.space_group_name_H-M   'P 1'
#
loop_
_entity.id
_entity.type
_entity.pdbx_description
1 polymer ?
#
loop_
_entity_poly.entity_id
_entity_poly.type
_entity_poly.pdbx_seq_one_letter_code
_entity_poly.pdbx_strand_id
1 'polypeptide(L)'
;MYKKQMKFQKIICYVVLIAGALAFFYSLGLLTDLYDSLYSMMPEPLDPSQDRVAGARIFYDMQDFNRLFTKVAIVLILLGVFNLIMNTHTRRRYYIGNYVSIALCTVADIAASVWARGRIMAYKNQYLTSVDFEKLKSVAERRKTYYTDSTFWFDAADYVLGFVILAAVLLAVNLIWKIIVTKQEKALIKAGKEAA
;
A
#
# COMPACT_ATOMS: atom_id res chain seq x y z
N MET A 1 31.11 0.62 12.05
CA MET A 1 30.23 0.37 10.88
C MET A 1 29.01 -0.48 11.22
N TYR A 2 29.18 -1.69 11.77
CA TYR A 2 28.10 -2.65 12.06
C TYR A 2 26.96 -2.15 12.97
N LYS A 3 27.25 -1.46 14.08
CA LYS A 3 26.17 -0.93 14.97
C LYS A 3 25.22 0.04 14.24
N LYS A 4 25.74 0.83 13.28
CA LYS A 4 24.91 1.75 12.47
C LYS A 4 24.01 0.96 11.51
N GLN A 5 24.55 -0.06 10.85
CA GLN A 5 23.79 -0.95 9.96
C GLN A 5 22.66 -1.68 10.70
N MET A 6 22.91 -2.22 11.89
CA MET A 6 21.88 -2.94 12.66
C MET A 6 20.73 -2.02 13.12
N LYS A 7 21.06 -0.78 13.51
CA LYS A 7 20.03 0.23 13.83
C LYS A 7 19.21 0.59 12.60
N PHE A 8 19.88 0.81 11.46
CA PHE A 8 19.22 1.10 10.19
C PHE A 8 18.27 -0.03 9.76
N GLN A 9 18.70 -1.29 9.89
CA GLN A 9 17.89 -2.48 9.61
C GLN A 9 16.61 -2.53 10.43
N LYS A 10 16.73 -2.29 11.74
CA LYS A 10 15.58 -2.28 12.64
C LYS A 10 14.59 -1.17 12.27
N ILE A 11 15.10 0.02 11.97
CA ILE A 11 14.27 1.15 11.52
C ILE A 11 13.50 0.78 10.25
N ILE A 12 14.17 0.23 9.23
CA ILE A 12 13.50 -0.12 7.97
C ILE A 12 12.40 -1.16 8.19
N CYS A 13 12.62 -2.17 9.03
CA CYS A 13 11.58 -3.17 9.31
C CYS A 13 10.33 -2.52 9.93
N TYR A 14 10.50 -1.50 10.79
CA TYR A 14 9.37 -0.72 11.30
C TYR A 14 8.75 0.18 10.24
N VAL A 15 9.55 0.79 9.35
CA VAL A 15 9.02 1.60 8.24
C VAL A 15 8.12 0.77 7.33
N VAL A 16 8.51 -0.47 7.00
CA VAL A 16 7.70 -1.40 6.20
C VAL A 16 6.37 -1.73 6.89
N LEU A 17 6.41 -1.96 8.21
CA LEU A 17 5.21 -2.17 9.01
C LEU A 17 4.27 -0.97 9.02
N ILE A 18 4.83 0.23 9.19
CA ILE A 18 4.08 1.50 9.15
C ILE A 18 3.49 1.69 7.75
N ALA A 19 4.22 1.38 6.68
CA ALA A 19 3.73 1.50 5.32
C ALA A 19 2.53 0.57 5.06
N GLY A 20 2.60 -0.69 5.52
CA GLY A 20 1.45 -1.61 5.46
C GLY A 20 0.25 -1.12 6.27
N ALA A 21 0.48 -0.57 7.47
CA ALA A 21 -0.57 0.01 8.29
C ALA A 21 -1.23 1.23 7.63
N LEU A 22 -0.45 2.12 7.01
CA LEU A 22 -0.96 3.26 6.27
C LEU A 22 -1.82 2.82 5.08
N ALA A 23 -1.37 1.82 4.30
CA ALA A 23 -2.16 1.25 3.22
C ALA A 23 -3.49 0.67 3.72
N PHE A 24 -3.48 0.03 4.90
CA PHE A 24 -4.69 -0.50 5.53
C PHE A 24 -5.66 0.61 5.92
N PHE A 25 -5.22 1.62 6.68
CA PHE A 25 -6.08 2.74 7.05
C PHE A 25 -6.61 3.51 5.84
N TYR A 26 -5.77 3.69 4.82
CA TYR A 26 -6.18 4.29 3.56
C TYR A 26 -7.28 3.48 2.86
N SER A 27 -7.19 2.14 2.82
CA SER A 27 -8.26 1.30 2.26
C SER A 27 -9.60 1.44 3.00
N LEU A 28 -9.58 1.76 4.29
CA LEU A 28 -10.82 2.01 5.05
C LEU A 28 -11.44 3.38 4.70
N GLY A 29 -10.61 4.37 4.39
CA GLY A 29 -11.03 5.73 4.02
C GLY A 29 -11.38 5.92 2.55
N LEU A 30 -10.85 5.09 1.64
CA LEU A 30 -10.94 5.30 0.18
C LEU A 30 -12.37 5.57 -0.34
N LEU A 31 -13.37 4.91 0.24
CA LEU A 31 -14.76 4.99 -0.23
C LEU A 31 -15.67 5.90 0.61
N THR A 32 -15.17 6.59 1.64
CA THR A 32 -16.03 7.35 2.56
C THR A 32 -16.75 8.50 1.86
N ASP A 33 -16.01 9.30 1.10
CA ASP A 33 -16.57 10.46 0.40
C ASP A 33 -17.52 10.03 -0.72
N LEU A 34 -17.19 8.94 -1.42
CA LEU A 34 -18.02 8.32 -2.46
C LEU A 34 -19.30 7.75 -1.87
N TYR A 35 -19.24 7.13 -0.69
CA TYR A 35 -20.42 6.66 0.02
C TYR A 35 -21.33 7.82 0.39
N ASP A 36 -20.80 8.87 1.03
CA ASP A 36 -21.60 10.00 1.49
C ASP A 36 -22.26 10.79 0.34
N SER A 37 -21.57 10.89 -0.81
CA SER A 37 -22.05 11.66 -1.96
C SER A 37 -22.88 10.86 -2.96
N LEU A 38 -22.52 9.61 -3.27
CA LEU A 38 -23.09 8.85 -4.39
C LEU A 38 -24.07 7.75 -3.98
N TYR A 39 -23.96 7.20 -2.76
CA TYR A 39 -24.81 6.07 -2.35
C TYR A 39 -26.31 6.38 -2.47
N SER A 40 -26.75 7.55 -2.01
CA SER A 40 -28.15 7.96 -2.04
C SER A 40 -28.69 8.32 -3.45
N MET A 41 -27.79 8.40 -4.43
CA MET A 41 -28.11 8.70 -5.82
C MET A 41 -28.53 7.45 -6.60
N MET A 42 -28.30 6.26 -6.03
CA MET A 42 -28.66 4.97 -6.60
C MET A 42 -29.67 4.26 -5.71
N PRO A 43 -30.98 4.42 -5.97
CA PRO A 43 -32.01 3.74 -5.18
C PRO A 43 -31.96 2.21 -5.35
N GLU A 44 -31.53 1.73 -6.52
CA GLU A 44 -31.40 0.30 -6.82
C GLU A 44 -30.01 0.02 -7.42
N PRO A 45 -29.08 -0.62 -6.69
CA PRO A 45 -27.71 -0.84 -7.15
C PRO A 45 -27.59 -1.77 -8.37
N LEU A 46 -28.61 -2.60 -8.60
CA LEU A 46 -28.64 -3.59 -9.67
C LEU A 46 -29.20 -3.05 -10.99
N ASP A 47 -29.82 -1.86 -10.98
CA ASP A 47 -30.46 -1.26 -12.14
C ASP A 47 -29.96 0.18 -12.39
N PRO A 48 -28.94 0.37 -13.25
CA PRO A 48 -28.38 1.68 -13.57
C PRO A 48 -29.37 2.63 -14.26
N SER A 49 -30.48 2.13 -14.79
CA SER A 49 -31.49 2.97 -15.43
C SER A 49 -32.24 3.85 -14.43
N GLN A 50 -32.15 3.52 -13.13
CA GLN A 50 -32.77 4.26 -12.04
C GLN A 50 -31.81 5.23 -11.32
N ASP A 51 -30.58 5.36 -11.83
CA ASP A 51 -29.59 6.28 -11.27
C ASP A 51 -30.08 7.73 -11.37
N ARG A 52 -30.15 8.41 -10.23
CA ARG A 52 -30.53 9.83 -10.18
C ARG A 52 -29.44 10.71 -10.75
N VAL A 53 -28.19 10.26 -10.67
CA VAL A 53 -27.00 10.94 -11.18
C VAL A 53 -26.22 9.94 -12.02
N ALA A 54 -25.94 10.30 -13.29
CA ALA A 54 -25.13 9.46 -14.15
C ALA A 54 -23.74 9.25 -13.53
N GLY A 55 -23.20 8.03 -13.63
CA GLY A 55 -21.88 7.68 -13.09
C GLY A 55 -21.84 7.40 -11.59
N ALA A 56 -22.95 7.53 -10.86
CA ALA A 56 -23.00 7.22 -9.42
C ALA A 56 -22.61 5.76 -9.10
N ARG A 57 -22.80 4.86 -10.08
CA ARG A 57 -22.42 3.43 -10.02
C ARG A 57 -20.96 3.17 -9.63
N ILE A 58 -20.06 4.12 -9.87
CA ILE A 58 -18.65 3.96 -9.52
C ILE A 58 -18.43 3.57 -8.05
N PHE A 59 -19.27 4.04 -7.12
CA PHE A 59 -19.20 3.65 -5.72
C PHE A 59 -19.31 2.12 -5.55
N TYR A 60 -20.24 1.47 -6.25
CA TYR A 60 -20.40 0.01 -6.22
C TYR A 60 -19.30 -0.71 -6.99
N ASP A 61 -18.89 -0.19 -8.14
CA ASP A 61 -17.83 -0.78 -8.96
C ASP A 61 -16.48 -0.85 -8.21
N MET A 62 -16.27 0.03 -7.24
CA MET A 62 -15.07 0.06 -6.40
C MET A 62 -15.15 -0.86 -5.17
N GLN A 63 -16.32 -1.39 -4.77
CA GLN A 63 -16.44 -2.13 -3.51
C GLN A 63 -15.62 -3.42 -3.49
N ASP A 64 -15.69 -4.21 -4.57
CA ASP A 64 -14.92 -5.45 -4.67
C ASP A 64 -13.42 -5.18 -4.67
N PHE A 65 -13.00 -4.13 -5.38
CA PHE A 65 -11.63 -3.66 -5.36
C PHE A 65 -11.21 -3.26 -3.94
N ASN A 66 -12.00 -2.43 -3.25
CA ASN A 66 -11.64 -1.96 -1.92
C ASN A 66 -11.54 -3.11 -0.91
N ARG A 67 -12.49 -4.06 -0.97
CA ARG A 67 -12.46 -5.27 -0.15
C ARG A 67 -11.20 -6.10 -0.41
N LEU A 68 -10.79 -6.24 -1.67
CA LEU A 68 -9.56 -6.96 -2.01
C LEU A 68 -8.32 -6.18 -1.56
N PHE A 69 -8.30 -4.87 -1.75
CA PHE A 69 -7.20 -4.00 -1.36
C PHE A 69 -6.99 -3.99 0.15
N THR A 70 -8.05 -3.97 0.97
CA THR A 70 -7.97 -4.13 2.42
C THR A 70 -7.32 -5.46 2.81
N LYS A 71 -7.71 -6.58 2.15
CA LYS A 71 -7.07 -7.88 2.40
C LYS A 71 -5.59 -7.88 2.04
N VAL A 72 -5.23 -7.28 0.90
CA VAL A 72 -3.83 -7.13 0.48
C VAL A 72 -3.05 -6.30 1.51
N ALA A 73 -3.59 -5.18 1.99
CA ALA A 73 -2.94 -4.37 3.00
C ALA A 73 -2.70 -5.13 4.32
N ILE A 74 -3.66 -5.96 4.75
CA ILE A 74 -3.46 -6.87 5.90
C ILE A 74 -2.30 -7.84 5.63
N VAL A 75 -2.22 -8.43 4.44
CA VAL A 75 -1.11 -9.32 4.06
C VAL A 75 0.24 -8.59 4.10
N LEU A 76 0.32 -7.33 3.64
CA LEU A 76 1.55 -6.54 3.73
C LEU A 76 1.99 -6.32 5.18
N ILE A 77 1.05 -6.02 6.09
CA ILE A 77 1.33 -5.93 7.53
C ILE A 77 1.90 -7.26 8.05
N LEU A 78 1.26 -8.38 7.70
CA LEU A 78 1.72 -9.71 8.12
C LEU A 78 3.12 -10.05 7.60
N LEU A 79 3.45 -9.66 6.37
CA LEU A 79 4.81 -9.80 5.81
C LEU A 79 5.83 -8.92 6.54
N GLY A 80 5.44 -7.70 6.92
CA GLY A 80 6.23 -6.82 7.79
C GLY A 80 6.50 -7.43 9.17
N VAL A 81 5.48 -8.02 9.81
CA VAL A 81 5.64 -8.76 11.08
C VAL A 81 6.54 -9.98 10.88
N PHE A 82 6.35 -10.72 9.78
CA PHE A 82 7.16 -11.90 9.47
C PHE A 82 8.65 -11.54 9.35
N ASN A 83 8.98 -10.40 8.72
CA ASN A 83 10.35 -9.87 8.70
C ASN A 83 10.92 -9.66 10.11
N LEU A 84 10.13 -9.13 11.06
CA LEU A 84 10.57 -8.97 12.45
C LEU A 84 10.79 -10.31 13.16
N ILE A 85 9.86 -11.26 13.00
CA ILE A 85 9.96 -12.61 13.59
C ILE A 85 11.18 -13.35 13.08
N MET A 86 11.45 -13.24 11.78
CA MET A 86 12.63 -13.80 11.15
C MET A 86 13.93 -13.15 11.63
N ASN A 87 13.87 -12.12 12.48
CA ASN A 87 15.03 -11.43 13.02
C ASN A 87 15.94 -10.90 11.91
N THR A 88 15.35 -10.39 10.83
CA THR A 88 16.07 -9.76 9.70
C THR A 88 16.80 -8.48 10.11
N HIS A 89 16.71 -8.10 11.38
CA HIS A 89 17.42 -7.01 12.03
C HIS A 89 18.46 -7.49 13.06
N THR A 90 18.88 -8.78 13.08
CA THR A 90 19.83 -9.34 14.07
C THR A 90 21.04 -10.02 13.43
N ARG A 91 22.26 -9.63 13.82
CA ARG A 91 23.54 -9.95 13.16
C ARG A 91 23.81 -11.44 12.86
N ARG A 92 23.60 -12.35 13.82
CA ARG A 92 24.23 -13.69 13.84
C ARG A 92 23.38 -14.85 13.32
N ARG A 93 22.22 -14.60 12.70
CA ARG A 93 21.28 -15.66 12.30
C ARG A 93 20.66 -15.46 10.91
N TYR A 94 21.44 -15.06 9.91
CA TYR A 94 20.95 -15.01 8.53
C TYR A 94 20.92 -16.39 7.92
N TYR A 95 19.84 -17.10 8.22
CA TYR A 95 19.42 -18.27 7.47
C TYR A 95 18.82 -17.81 6.14
N ILE A 96 18.79 -18.71 5.16
CA ILE A 96 18.11 -18.49 3.86
C ILE A 96 16.72 -17.85 4.04
N GLY A 97 16.00 -18.22 5.10
CA GLY A 97 14.70 -17.64 5.44
C GLY A 97 14.68 -16.11 5.62
N ASN A 98 15.78 -15.47 6.03
CA ASN A 98 15.85 -14.00 6.10
C ASN A 98 15.89 -13.35 4.72
N TYR A 99 16.68 -13.91 3.81
CA TYR A 99 16.75 -13.43 2.43
C TYR A 99 15.41 -13.62 1.73
N VAL A 100 14.79 -14.77 1.92
CA VAL A 100 13.47 -15.10 1.37
C VAL A 100 12.39 -14.18 1.96
N SER A 101 12.37 -13.94 3.27
CA SER A 101 11.39 -13.06 3.93
C SER A 101 11.47 -11.62 3.42
N ILE A 102 12.68 -11.09 3.30
CA ILE A 102 12.92 -9.74 2.75
C ILE A 102 12.47 -9.68 1.29
N ALA A 103 12.89 -10.64 0.46
CA ALA A 103 12.53 -10.67 -0.95
C ALA A 103 11.01 -10.78 -1.16
N LEU A 104 10.35 -11.65 -0.41
CA LEU A 104 8.90 -11.84 -0.44
C LEU A 104 8.17 -10.54 -0.08
N CYS A 105 8.59 -9.88 1.00
CA CYS A 105 7.99 -8.61 1.42
C CYS A 105 8.19 -7.52 0.35
N THR A 106 9.42 -7.33 -0.14
CA THR A 106 9.73 -6.34 -1.18
C THR A 106 8.90 -6.56 -2.45
N VAL A 107 8.80 -7.80 -2.92
CA VAL A 107 8.03 -8.11 -4.13
C VAL A 107 6.54 -7.88 -3.90
N ALA A 108 6.01 -8.30 -2.75
CA ALA A 108 4.61 -8.09 -2.40
C ALA A 108 4.26 -6.60 -2.30
N ASP A 109 5.09 -5.80 -1.63
CA ASP A 109 4.89 -4.35 -1.50
C ASP A 109 4.86 -3.65 -2.87
N ILE A 110 5.82 -3.97 -3.75
CA ILE A 110 5.88 -3.39 -5.10
C ILE A 110 4.68 -3.83 -5.94
N ALA A 111 4.37 -5.14 -5.96
CA ALA A 111 3.27 -5.67 -6.76
C ALA A 111 1.92 -5.10 -6.32
N ALA A 112 1.68 -5.05 -5.00
CA ALA A 112 0.47 -4.47 -4.43
C ALA A 112 0.33 -2.98 -4.78
N SER A 113 1.40 -2.19 -4.64
CA SER A 113 1.36 -0.76 -4.96
C SER A 113 1.12 -0.49 -6.44
N VAL A 114 1.79 -1.21 -7.35
CA VAL A 114 1.59 -1.04 -8.79
C VAL A 114 0.17 -1.42 -9.20
N TRP A 115 -0.33 -2.56 -8.70
CA TRP A 115 -1.69 -3.02 -8.97
C TRP A 115 -2.76 -2.05 -8.43
N ALA A 116 -2.65 -1.66 -7.15
CA ALA A 116 -3.61 -0.77 -6.51
C ALA A 116 -3.63 0.60 -7.19
N ARG A 117 -2.46 1.17 -7.50
CA ARG A 117 -2.35 2.46 -8.20
C ARG A 117 -3.03 2.42 -9.57
N GLY A 118 -2.81 1.35 -10.34
CA GLY A 118 -3.45 1.20 -11.66
C GLY A 118 -4.98 1.17 -11.57
N ARG A 119 -5.53 0.45 -10.59
CA ARG A 119 -6.98 0.40 -10.34
C ARG A 119 -7.55 1.73 -9.87
N ILE A 120 -6.92 2.36 -8.88
CA ILE A 120 -7.36 3.64 -8.32
C ILE A 120 -7.32 4.74 -9.40
N MET A 121 -6.29 4.77 -10.25
CA MET A 121 -6.21 5.73 -11.36
C MET A 121 -7.32 5.49 -12.40
N ALA A 122 -7.66 4.24 -12.70
CA ALA A 122 -8.79 3.92 -13.58
C ALA A 122 -10.12 4.41 -12.99
N TYR A 123 -10.35 4.18 -11.69
CA TYR A 123 -11.53 4.68 -11.00
C TYR A 123 -11.55 6.21 -10.90
N LYS A 124 -10.42 6.87 -10.63
CA LYS A 124 -10.33 8.33 -10.67
C LYS A 124 -10.76 8.88 -12.03
N ASN A 125 -10.29 8.26 -13.12
CA ASN A 125 -10.69 8.65 -14.46
C ASN A 125 -12.18 8.42 -14.71
N GLN A 126 -12.72 7.28 -14.27
CA GLN A 126 -14.16 7.02 -14.33
C GLN A 126 -14.95 8.06 -13.52
N TYR A 127 -14.51 8.42 -12.32
CA TYR A 127 -15.15 9.41 -11.46
C TYR A 127 -15.25 10.76 -12.16
N LEU A 128 -14.13 11.22 -12.72
CA LEU A 128 -14.05 12.52 -13.39
C LEU A 128 -14.81 12.59 -14.74
N THR A 129 -15.00 11.45 -15.42
CA THR A 129 -15.58 11.43 -16.77
C THR A 129 -17.04 10.97 -16.81
N SER A 130 -17.47 10.16 -15.85
CA SER A 130 -18.82 9.58 -15.85
C SER A 130 -19.77 10.25 -14.87
N VAL A 131 -19.27 10.88 -13.80
CA VAL A 131 -20.12 11.54 -12.80
C VAL A 131 -20.56 12.90 -13.31
N ASP A 132 -21.88 13.10 -13.36
CA ASP A 132 -22.48 14.39 -13.64
C ASP A 132 -22.47 15.26 -12.37
N PHE A 133 -21.38 16.00 -12.16
CA PHE A 133 -21.18 16.85 -10.98
C PHE A 133 -22.18 18.00 -10.87
N GLU A 134 -22.64 18.55 -11.99
CA GLU A 134 -23.66 19.61 -11.99
C GLU A 134 -24.98 19.08 -11.46
N LYS A 135 -25.41 17.92 -11.96
CA LYS A 135 -26.62 17.26 -11.47
C LYS A 135 -26.45 16.79 -10.03
N LEU A 136 -25.29 16.24 -9.67
CA LEU A 136 -24.98 15.82 -8.29
C LEU A 136 -25.13 16.99 -7.33
N LYS A 137 -24.53 18.15 -7.63
CA LYS A 137 -24.65 19.37 -6.84
C LYS A 137 -26.11 19.79 -6.68
N SER A 138 -26.86 19.83 -7.78
CA SER A 138 -28.28 20.22 -7.74
C SER A 138 -29.15 19.31 -6.88
N VAL A 139 -28.85 18.00 -6.87
CA VAL A 139 -29.60 17.02 -6.09
C VAL A 139 -29.18 17.08 -4.62
N ALA A 140 -27.89 17.23 -4.36
CA ALA A 140 -27.35 17.34 -3.02
C ALA A 140 -27.88 18.58 -2.28
N GLU A 141 -27.92 19.73 -2.94
CA GLU A 141 -28.49 20.97 -2.37
C GLU A 141 -29.98 20.81 -2.07
N ARG A 142 -30.76 20.22 -3.00
CA ARG A 142 -32.20 19.98 -2.80
C ARG A 142 -32.50 19.02 -1.66
N ARG A 143 -31.66 18.01 -1.48
CA ARG A 143 -31.86 16.94 -0.48
C ARG A 143 -31.09 17.15 0.81
N LYS A 144 -30.28 18.21 0.88
CA LYS A 144 -29.35 18.49 1.98
C LYS A 144 -28.42 17.30 2.26
N THR A 145 -27.95 16.62 1.20
CA THR A 145 -26.94 15.56 1.30
C THR A 145 -25.55 16.11 1.03
N TYR A 146 -24.51 15.33 1.34
CA TYR A 146 -23.14 15.72 1.09
C TYR A 146 -22.85 15.82 -0.41
N TYR A 147 -22.09 16.84 -0.81
CA TYR A 147 -21.60 17.05 -2.17
C TYR A 147 -20.07 17.13 -2.13
N THR A 148 -19.42 16.47 -3.08
CA THR A 148 -18.00 16.62 -3.32
C THR A 148 -17.70 16.34 -4.79
N ASP A 149 -16.81 17.12 -5.37
CA ASP A 149 -16.11 16.88 -6.63
C ASP A 149 -14.61 16.59 -6.39
N SER A 150 -14.22 16.51 -5.12
CA SER A 150 -12.83 16.30 -4.71
C SER A 150 -12.32 14.94 -5.12
N THR A 151 -11.08 14.92 -5.63
CA THR A 151 -10.33 13.68 -5.88
C THR A 151 -9.38 13.33 -4.75
N PHE A 152 -9.52 13.95 -3.57
CA PHE A 152 -8.58 13.83 -2.46
C PHE A 152 -8.17 12.39 -2.14
N TRP A 153 -9.13 11.48 -1.97
CA TRP A 153 -8.81 10.07 -1.67
C TRP A 153 -8.11 9.36 -2.82
N PHE A 154 -8.41 9.70 -4.08
CA PHE A 154 -7.68 9.17 -5.23
C PHE A 154 -6.24 9.69 -5.27
N ASP A 155 -6.02 10.96 -4.93
CA ASP A 155 -4.69 11.58 -4.92
C ASP A 155 -3.84 11.14 -3.72
N ALA A 156 -4.47 10.94 -2.56
CA ALA A 156 -3.86 10.37 -1.38
C ALA A 156 -3.25 8.98 -1.65
N ALA A 157 -3.79 8.24 -2.63
CA ALA A 157 -3.26 6.96 -3.07
C ALA A 157 -1.78 7.05 -3.49
N ASP A 158 -1.42 8.07 -4.26
CA ASP A 158 -0.04 8.20 -4.78
C ASP A 158 0.96 8.40 -3.63
N TYR A 159 0.56 9.13 -2.58
CA TYR A 159 1.39 9.30 -1.39
C TYR A 159 1.52 8.01 -0.57
N VAL A 160 0.39 7.32 -0.31
CA VAL A 160 0.38 6.10 0.49
C VAL A 160 1.13 4.97 -0.23
N LEU A 161 0.81 4.72 -1.50
CA LEU A 161 1.44 3.66 -2.30
C LEU A 161 2.88 4.01 -2.65
N GLY A 162 3.18 5.29 -2.87
CA GLY A 162 4.55 5.78 -3.03
C GLY A 162 5.40 5.54 -1.79
N PHE A 163 4.84 5.74 -0.60
CA PHE A 163 5.51 5.42 0.67
C PHE A 163 5.76 3.91 0.84
N VAL A 164 4.81 3.06 0.44
CA VAL A 164 4.99 1.59 0.41
C VAL A 164 6.13 1.21 -0.55
N ILE A 165 6.19 1.79 -1.75
CA ILE A 165 7.29 1.55 -2.70
C ILE A 165 8.63 2.01 -2.11
N LEU A 166 8.67 3.19 -1.49
CA LEU A 166 9.87 3.70 -0.85
C LEU A 166 10.36 2.75 0.26
N ALA A 167 9.46 2.26 1.10
CA ALA A 167 9.78 1.27 2.13
C ALA A 167 10.35 -0.02 1.52
N ALA A 168 9.76 -0.51 0.43
CA ALA A 168 10.23 -1.70 -0.29
C ALA A 168 11.63 -1.50 -0.89
N VAL A 169 11.91 -0.33 -1.48
CA VAL A 169 13.23 0.02 -2.02
C VAL A 169 14.27 0.09 -0.90
N LEU A 170 13.95 0.73 0.23
CA LEU A 170 14.84 0.78 1.40
C LEU A 170 15.13 -0.62 1.94
N LEU A 171 14.13 -1.50 1.95
CA LEU A 171 14.26 -2.89 2.36
C LEU A 171 15.20 -3.67 1.41
N ALA A 172 15.08 -3.45 0.10
CA ALA A 172 15.96 -4.06 -0.91
C ALA A 172 17.41 -3.53 -0.83
N VAL A 173 17.61 -2.22 -0.71
CA VAL A 173 18.93 -1.59 -0.54
C VAL A 173 19.60 -2.14 0.71
N ASN A 174 18.84 -2.31 1.79
CA ASN A 174 19.33 -2.91 3.02
C ASN A 174 19.77 -4.38 2.83
N LEU A 175 19.06 -5.16 2.03
CA LEU A 175 19.48 -6.52 1.67
C LEU A 175 20.83 -6.52 0.95
N ILE A 176 20.99 -5.65 -0.04
CA ILE A 176 22.21 -5.52 -0.85
C ILE A 176 23.39 -5.13 0.04
N TRP A 177 23.24 -4.06 0.84
CA TRP A 177 24.28 -3.63 1.77
C TRP A 177 24.69 -4.77 2.69
N LYS A 178 23.70 -5.54 3.15
CA LYS A 178 23.97 -6.67 4.00
C LYS A 178 24.78 -7.77 3.32
N ILE A 179 24.43 -8.15 2.09
CA ILE A 179 25.17 -9.16 1.32
C ILE A 179 26.63 -8.76 1.17
N ILE A 180 26.90 -7.49 0.86
CA ILE A 180 28.27 -6.95 0.72
C ILE A 180 29.05 -7.12 2.03
N VAL A 181 28.47 -6.70 3.15
CA VAL A 181 29.11 -6.77 4.47
C VAL A 181 29.41 -8.22 4.87
N THR A 182 28.48 -9.15 4.64
CA THR A 182 28.69 -10.56 4.98
C THR A 182 29.79 -11.20 4.11
N LYS A 183 29.92 -10.80 2.84
CA LYS A 183 31.05 -11.24 1.99
C LYS A 183 32.39 -10.76 2.55
N GLN A 184 32.46 -9.51 3.00
CA GLN A 184 33.66 -8.95 3.63
C GLN A 184 34.02 -9.67 4.95
N GLU A 185 33.04 -9.95 5.82
CA GLU A 185 33.28 -10.71 7.06
C GLU A 185 33.84 -12.11 6.77
N LYS A 186 33.28 -12.82 5.78
CA LYS A 186 33.76 -14.16 5.40
C LYS A 186 35.19 -14.13 4.85
N ALA A 187 35.54 -13.12 4.05
CA ALA A 187 36.89 -12.95 3.51
C ALA A 187 37.91 -12.69 4.63
N LEU A 188 37.59 -11.83 5.60
CA LEU A 188 38.45 -11.56 6.74
C LEU A 188 38.65 -12.78 7.64
N ILE A 189 37.60 -13.57 7.87
CA ILE A 189 37.70 -14.83 8.63
C ILE A 189 38.60 -15.83 7.91
N LYS A 190 38.50 -15.93 6.58
CA LYS A 190 39.35 -16.81 5.78
C LYS A 190 40.82 -16.38 5.85
N ALA A 191 41.11 -15.10 5.64
CA ALA A 191 42.46 -14.56 5.72
C ALA A 191 43.08 -14.75 7.13
N GLY A 192 42.28 -14.55 8.19
CA GLY A 192 42.74 -14.77 9.57
C GLY A 192 43.00 -16.25 9.91
N LYS A 193 42.34 -17.20 9.22
CA LYS A 193 42.62 -18.64 9.33
C LYS A 193 43.84 -19.07 8.52
N GLU A 194 44.14 -18.37 7.43
CA GLU A 194 45.32 -18.63 6.60
C GLU A 194 46.60 -18.00 7.19
N ALA A 195 46.45 -16.98 8.04
CA ALA A 195 47.55 -16.30 8.73
C ALA A 195 47.90 -16.90 10.11
N ALA A 196 47.11 -17.86 10.61
CA ALA A 196 47.29 -18.55 11.90
C ALA A 196 47.74 -20.00 11.67
#